data_AF-A0A0K8MG56-F1
#
_entry.id   AF-A0A0K8MG56-F1
#
_cell.length_a   1.000
_cell.length_b   1.000
_cell.length_c   1.000
_cell.angle_alpha   90.00
_cell.angle_beta   90.00
_cell.angle_gamma   90.00
#
_symmetry.space_group_name_H-M   'P 1'
#
loop_
_entity.id
_entity.type
_entity.pdbx_description
1 polymer ?
#
loop_
_entity_poly.entity_id
_entity_poly.type
_entity_poly.pdbx_seq_one_letter_code
_entity_poly.pdbx_strand_id
1 'polypeptide(L)'
;MRQFLTDIGKGMLIYLGFLTIDFFVAMLSVSHSGTMETALGIRIETVMDAHSMSNMVTGTWTLLLSFVAFLVCWQIYCYYKRARQHK
;
A
#
# COMPACT_ATOMS: atom_id res chain seq x y z
N MET A 1 4.06 -10.08 -23.74
CA MET A 1 4.78 -9.11 -22.88
C MET A 1 3.97 -7.84 -22.58
N ARG A 2 3.43 -7.12 -23.59
CA ARG A 2 2.58 -5.92 -23.38
C ARG A 2 1.39 -6.15 -22.43
N GLN A 3 0.64 -7.24 -22.63
CA GLN A 3 -0.51 -7.58 -21.78
C GLN A 3 -0.15 -7.90 -20.33
N PHE A 4 1.08 -8.38 -20.07
CA PHE A 4 1.57 -8.67 -18.72
C PHE A 4 1.93 -7.37 -17.99
N LEU A 5 2.63 -6.46 -18.68
CA LEU A 5 2.96 -5.14 -18.17
C LEU A 5 1.71 -4.32 -17.85
N THR A 6 0.66 -4.40 -18.69
CA THR A 6 -0.62 -3.73 -18.41
C THR A 6 -1.29 -4.26 -17.15
N ASP A 7 -1.28 -5.57 -16.91
CA ASP A 7 -1.90 -6.16 -15.72
C ASP A 7 -1.11 -5.81 -14.45
N ILE A 8 0.22 -5.83 -14.51
CA ILE A 8 1.06 -5.34 -13.42
C ILE A 8 0.78 -3.86 -13.13
N GLY A 9 0.74 -3.02 -14.16
CA GLY A 9 0.46 -1.58 -13.99
C GLY A 9 -0.90 -1.32 -13.33
N LYS A 10 -1.94 -2.08 -13.71
CA LYS A 10 -3.24 -2.02 -13.04
C LYS A 10 -3.16 -2.48 -11.58
N GLY A 11 -2.44 -3.57 -11.32
CA GLY A 11 -2.21 -4.05 -9.96
C GLY A 11 -1.50 -3.02 -9.08
N MET A 12 -0.45 -2.39 -9.61
CA MET A 12 0.28 -1.32 -8.92
C MET A 12 -0.62 -0.12 -8.60
N LEU A 13 -1.47 0.31 -9.55
CA LEU A 13 -2.42 1.40 -9.31
C LEU A 13 -3.45 1.05 -8.23
N ILE A 14 -3.94 -0.19 -8.22
CA ILE A 14 -4.88 -0.67 -7.20
C ILE A 14 -4.22 -0.69 -5.82
N TYR A 15 -3.00 -1.25 -5.73
CA TYR A 15 -2.24 -1.28 -4.48
C TYR A 15 -1.94 0.13 -3.98
N LEU A 16 -1.56 1.05 -4.87
CA LEU A 16 -1.34 2.46 -4.53
C LEU A 16 -2.62 3.09 -3.95
N GLY A 17 -3.79 2.77 -4.50
CA GLY A 17 -5.08 3.18 -3.96
C GLY A 17 -5.30 2.70 -2.53
N PHE A 18 -5.06 1.41 -2.25
CA PHE A 18 -5.15 0.87 -0.88
C PHE A 18 -4.13 1.49 0.06
N LEU A 19 -2.90 1.68 -0.40
CA LEU A 19 -1.82 2.32 0.36
C LEU A 19 -2.17 3.75 0.75
N THR A 20 -2.78 4.50 -0.18
CA THR A 20 -3.22 5.87 0.04
C THR A 20 -4.33 5.93 1.09
N ILE A 21 -5.33 5.03 1.00
CA ILE A 21 -6.42 4.96 1.98
C ILE A 21 -5.87 4.62 3.37
N ASP A 22 -5.01 3.60 3.48
CA ASP A 22 -4.39 3.19 4.74
C ASP A 22 -3.57 4.33 5.37
N PHE A 23 -2.79 5.06 4.55
CA PHE A 23 -2.06 6.23 4.99
C PHE A 23 -2.96 7.35 5.54
N PHE A 24 -4.04 7.72 4.83
CA PHE A 24 -4.94 8.77 5.29
C PHE A 24 -5.69 8.38 6.56
N VAL A 25 -6.14 7.12 6.65
CA VAL A 25 -6.76 6.59 7.86
C VAL A 25 -5.79 6.68 9.04
N ALA A 26 -4.54 6.29 8.83
CA ALA A 26 -3.51 6.38 9.86
C ALA A 26 -3.26 7.82 10.30
N MET A 27 -3.04 8.74 9.36
CA MET A 27 -2.82 10.16 9.64
C MET A 27 -3.98 10.81 10.40
N LEU A 28 -5.24 10.48 10.07
CA LEU A 28 -6.41 10.98 10.79
C LEU A 28 -6.57 10.40 12.20
N SER A 29 -5.96 9.23 12.45
CA SER A 29 -5.99 8.58 13.77
C SER A 29 -4.89 9.05 14.72
N VAL A 30 -3.90 9.81 14.23
CA VAL A 30 -2.82 10.32 15.08
C VAL A 30 -3.36 11.41 16.01
N SER A 31 -3.43 11.10 17.30
CA SER A 31 -3.90 12.03 18.34
C SER A 31 -2.78 12.57 19.24
N HIS A 32 -1.60 11.94 19.23
CA HIS A 32 -0.46 12.30 20.07
C HIS A 32 0.87 12.02 19.35
N SER A 33 1.95 12.63 19.85
CA SER A 33 3.32 12.29 19.44
C SER A 33 3.63 10.82 19.69
N GLY A 34 4.25 10.16 18.73
CA GLY A 34 4.58 8.75 18.83
C GLY A 34 4.88 8.11 17.48
N THR A 35 5.16 6.82 17.51
CA THR A 35 5.39 6.01 16.31
C THR A 35 4.18 5.11 16.08
N MET A 36 3.61 5.18 14.87
CA MET A 36 2.51 4.34 14.42
C MET A 36 2.95 3.56 13.18
N GLU A 37 2.58 2.29 13.10
CA GLU A 37 2.71 1.48 11.89
C GLU A 37 1.32 1.23 11.30
N THR A 38 1.17 1.48 10.01
CA THR A 38 -0.09 1.25 9.29
C THR A 38 -0.26 -0.21 8.91
N ALA A 39 -1.46 -0.62 8.51
CA ALA A 39 -1.74 -2.02 8.17
C ALA A 39 -0.92 -2.51 6.96
N LEU A 40 -0.61 -1.61 6.02
CA LEU A 40 0.24 -1.89 4.87
C LEU A 40 1.73 -1.63 5.14
N GLY A 41 2.11 -1.37 6.40
CA GLY A 41 3.51 -1.28 6.81
C GLY A 41 4.15 0.07 6.55
N ILE A 42 3.39 1.16 6.47
CA ILE A 42 3.99 2.50 6.52
C ILE A 42 4.28 2.81 7.99
N ARG A 43 5.51 3.21 8.31
CA ARG A 43 5.83 3.74 9.63
C ARG A 43 5.72 5.26 9.61
N ILE A 44 4.89 5.81 10.49
CA ILE A 44 4.69 7.24 10.67
C ILE A 44 5.20 7.59 12.06
N GLU A 45 6.21 8.45 12.12
CA GLU A 45 6.70 9.03 13.37
C GLU A 45 6.21 10.46 13.46
N THR A 46 5.36 10.72 14.45
CA THR A 46 4.76 12.02 14.67
C THR A 46 5.42 12.69 15.85
N VAL A 47 5.91 13.90 15.65
CA VAL A 47 6.32 14.82 16.72
C VAL A 47 5.40 16.03 16.68
N MET A 48 4.58 16.19 17.72
CA MET A 48 3.71 17.34 17.91
C MET A 48 4.32 18.31 18.92
N ASP A 49 4.43 19.57 18.51
CA ASP A 49 4.68 20.72 19.37
C ASP A 49 3.43 21.60 19.45
N ALA A 50 3.44 22.63 20.31
CA ALA A 50 2.29 23.50 20.56
C ALA A 50 1.71 24.18 19.29
N HIS A 51 2.49 24.29 18.21
CA HIS A 51 2.12 24.99 16.98
C HIS A 51 2.35 24.19 15.70
N SER A 52 2.89 22.97 15.77
CA SER A 52 3.24 22.20 14.57
C SER A 52 3.17 20.70 14.81
N MET A 53 2.83 19.98 13.75
CA MET A 53 2.89 18.52 13.68
C MET A 53 3.90 18.15 12.59
N SER A 54 4.98 17.49 12.98
CA SER A 54 6.01 16.97 12.08
C SER A 54 5.83 15.47 11.93
N ASN A 55 5.69 14.98 10.70
CA ASN A 55 5.50 13.57 10.41
C ASN A 55 6.66 13.07 9.55
N MET A 56 7.41 12.09 10.06
CA MET A 56 8.40 11.34 9.29
C MET A 56 7.77 10.03 8.80
N VAL A 57 7.70 9.86 7.48
CA VAL A 57 7.09 8.68 6.86
C VAL A 57 8.21 7.80 6.31
N THR A 58 8.28 6.56 6.80
CA THR A 58 9.32 5.59 6.42
C THR A 58 8.69 4.31 5.90
N GLY A 59 9.19 3.81 4.77
CA GLY A 59 8.81 2.49 4.25
C GLY A 59 9.46 1.38 5.07
N THR A 60 8.65 0.39 5.48
CA THR A 60 9.15 -0.79 6.19
C THR A 60 9.32 -1.99 5.26
N TRP A 61 9.96 -3.04 5.77
CA TRP A 61 9.98 -4.34 5.11
C TRP A 61 8.56 -4.95 4.98
N THR A 62 7.65 -4.65 5.90
CA THR A 62 6.24 -5.07 5.85
C THR A 62 5.55 -4.52 4.60
N LEU A 63 5.85 -3.27 4.23
CA LEU A 63 5.33 -2.65 3.01
C LEU A 63 5.85 -3.34 1.75
N LEU A 64 7.15 -3.66 1.71
CA LEU A 64 7.72 -4.40 0.58
C LEU A 64 7.09 -5.79 0.44
N LEU A 65 6.97 -6.53 1.56
CA LEU A 65 6.41 -7.88 1.58
C LEU A 65 4.93 -7.87 1.17
N SER A 66 4.12 -6.94 1.70
CA SER A 66 2.71 -6.84 1.34
C SER A 66 2.50 -6.45 -0.12
N PHE A 67 3.37 -5.58 -0.67
CA PHE A 67 3.37 -5.22 -2.09
C PHE A 67 3.68 -6.42 -2.99
N VAL A 68 4.75 -7.17 -2.68
CA VAL A 68 5.14 -8.36 -3.46
C VAL A 68 4.05 -9.43 -3.38
N ALA A 69 3.53 -9.72 -2.19
CA ALA A 69 2.45 -10.67 -2.00
C ALA A 69 1.19 -10.27 -2.80
N PHE A 70 0.82 -8.99 -2.76
CA PHE A 70 -0.31 -8.47 -3.54
C PHE A 70 -0.10 -8.66 -5.05
N LEU A 71 1.08 -8.31 -5.58
CA LEU A 71 1.36 -8.46 -7.01
C LEU A 71 1.33 -9.92 -7.48
N VAL A 72 1.83 -10.85 -6.66
CA VAL A 72 1.76 -12.29 -6.94
C VAL A 72 0.30 -12.75 -6.99
N CYS A 73 -0.48 -12.42 -5.96
CA CYS A 73 -1.92 -12.74 -5.92
C CYS A 73 -2.69 -12.13 -7.09
N TRP A 74 -2.38 -10.88 -7.44
CA TRP A 74 -2.99 -10.18 -8.56
C TRP A 74 -2.68 -10.87 -9.89
N GLN A 75 -1.44 -11.31 -10.10
CA GLN A 75 -1.10 -12.03 -11.33
C GLN A 75 -1.77 -13.39 -11.42
N ILE A 76 -1.84 -14.12 -10.30
CA ILE A 76 -2.58 -15.38 -10.24
C ILE A 76 -4.06 -15.15 -10.61
N TYR A 77 -4.67 -14.10 -10.05
CA TYR A 77 -6.05 -13.71 -10.38
C TYR A 77 -6.21 -13.37 -11.87
N CYS A 78 -5.34 -12.56 -12.45
CA CYS A 78 -5.38 -12.22 -13.87
C CYS A 78 -5.22 -13.45 -14.77
N TYR A 79 -4.34 -14.38 -14.40
CA TYR A 79 -4.16 -15.65 -15.12
C TYR A 79 -5.45 -16.48 -15.11
N TYR A 80 -6.05 -16.71 -13.94
CA TYR A 80 -7.31 -17.46 -13.84
C TYR A 80 -8.46 -16.79 -14.58
N LYS A 81 -8.57 -15.45 -14.50
CA LYS A 81 -9.60 -14.69 -15.20
C LYS A 81 -9.49 -14.88 -16.72
N ARG A 82 -8.28 -14.85 -17.27
CA ARG A 82 -8.04 -15.09 -18.70
C ARG A 82 -8.34 -16.53 -19.10
N ALA A 83 -7.94 -17.51 -18.30
CA ALA A 83 -8.24 -18.92 -18.56
C ALA A 83 -9.75 -19.20 -18.66
N ARG A 84 -10.58 -18.44 -17.93
CA ARG A 84 -12.05 -18.53 -18.03
C ARG A 84 -12.65 -17.82 -19.25
N GLN A 85 -11.98 -16.84 -19.83
CA GLN A 85 -12.47 -16.10 -21.01
C GLN A 85 -12.24 -16.84 -22.34
N HIS A 86 -11.36 -17.85 -22.34
CA HIS A 86 -11.08 -18.71 -23.50
C HIS A 86 -11.82 -20.06 -23.47
N LYS A 87 -12.77 -20.21 -22.54
CA LYS A 87 -13.68 -21.36 -22.43
C LYS A 87 -15.07 -20.93 -22.84
#